data_AF-A0A0W8FK14-F1
#
_entry.id   AF-A0A0W8FK14-F1
#
_cell.length_a   1.000
_cell.length_b   1.000
_cell.length_c   1.000
_cell.angle_alpha   90.00
_cell.angle_beta   90.00
_cell.angle_gamma   90.00
#
_symmetry.space_group_name_H-M   'P 1'
#
loop_
_entity.id
_entity.type
_entity.pdbx_description
1 polymer ?
#
loop_
_entity_poly.entity_id
_entity_poly.type
_entity_poly.pdbx_seq_one_letter_code
_entity_poly.pdbx_strand_id
1 'polypeptide(L)' 'MAASCIGCRVHPIDLFHDQIMIQLADLNPETQWPLYVGAVGKRDRDL' A
#
# COMPACT_ATOMS: atom_id res chain seq x y z
N MET A 1 0.15 -2.28 -12.22
CA MET A 1 -0.39 -3.07 -13.36
C MET A 1 -1.32 -4.18 -12.90
N ALA A 2 -0.90 -5.09 -12.01
CA ALA A 2 -1.73 -6.24 -11.57
C ALA A 2 -3.14 -5.88 -11.06
N ALA A 3 -3.28 -4.85 -10.21
CA ALA A 3 -4.58 -4.41 -9.71
C ALA A 3 -5.56 -3.99 -10.83
N SER A 4 -5.07 -3.38 -11.90
CA SER A 4 -5.91 -2.94 -13.02
C SER A 4 -6.48 -4.13 -13.80
N CYS A 5 -5.76 -5.26 -13.85
CA CYS A 5 -6.22 -6.48 -14.51
C CYS A 5 -7.40 -7.14 -13.79
N ILE A 6 -7.63 -6.79 -12.52
CA ILE A 6 -8.73 -7.32 -11.69
C ILE A 6 -9.78 -6.26 -11.36
N GLY A 7 -9.80 -5.14 -12.11
CA GLY A 7 -10.79 -4.07 -11.91
C GLY A 7 -10.57 -3.22 -10.65
N CYS A 8 -9.35 -3.23 -10.11
CA CYS A 8 -8.96 -2.42 -8.95
C CYS A 8 -8.02 -1.28 -9.35
N ARG A 9 -8.01 -0.23 -8.52
CA ARG A 9 -7.04 0.87 -8.59
C ARG A 9 -6.17 0.85 -7.36
N VAL A 10 -4.89 1.13 -7.54
CA VAL A 10 -3.96 1.38 -6.42
C VAL A 10 -3.83 2.88 -6.26
N HIS A 11 -4.09 3.38 -5.06
CA HIS A 11 -3.71 4.72 -4.67
C HIS A 11 -2.34 4.69 -3.99
N PRO A 12 -1.34 5.35 -4.60
CA PRO A 12 -0.03 5.49 -4.02
C PRO A 12 -0.01 6.35 -2.72
N ILE A 13 0.55 5.86 -1.60
CA ILE A 13 0.81 6.63 -0.37
C ILE A 13 2.31 6.53 0.02
N ASP A 14 3.00 7.67 0.04
CA ASP A 14 4.41 7.83 0.41
C ASP A 14 4.63 8.59 1.72
N LEU A 15 3.64 9.33 2.21
CA LEU A 15 3.64 10.00 3.51
C LEU A 15 2.97 9.11 4.56
N PHE A 16 3.77 8.37 5.32
CA PHE A 16 3.33 7.56 6.45
C PHE A 16 4.33 7.62 7.61
N HIS A 17 3.91 7.13 8.77
CA HIS A 17 4.78 7.05 9.94
C HIS A 17 5.48 5.68 9.99
N ASP A 18 6.79 5.66 9.77
CA ASP A 18 7.56 4.42 9.61
C ASP A 18 7.42 3.45 10.78
N GLN A 19 7.55 3.93 12.03
CA GLN A 19 7.38 3.08 13.22
C GLN A 19 5.99 2.44 13.33
N ILE A 20 4.93 3.16 12.93
CA ILE A 20 3.57 2.60 12.93
C ILE A 20 3.47 1.52 11.85
N MET A 21 4.03 1.74 10.66
CA MET A 21 3.99 0.77 9.57
C MET A 21 4.79 -0.50 9.89
N ILE A 22 5.96 -0.36 10.52
CA ILE A 22 6.78 -1.49 10.99
C ILE A 22 5.97 -2.35 11.98
N GLN A 23 5.26 -1.73 12.91
CA GLN A 23 4.43 -2.46 13.89
C GLN A 23 3.22 -3.12 13.23
N LEU A 24 2.50 -2.41 12.36
CA LEU A 24 1.29 -2.92 11.71
C LEU A 24 1.58 -4.08 10.75
N ALA A 25 2.71 -4.03 10.06
CA ALA A 25 3.12 -5.05 9.10
C ALA A 25 4.07 -6.11 9.71
N ASP A 26 4.31 -6.07 11.02
CA ASP A 26 5.20 -6.99 11.75
C ASP A 26 6.59 -7.12 11.09
N LEU A 27 7.18 -5.99 10.73
CA LEU A 27 8.49 -5.94 10.07
C LEU A 27 9.61 -5.97 11.09
N ASN A 28 10.71 -6.64 10.73
CA ASN A 28 11.95 -6.53 11.50
C ASN A 28 12.67 -5.21 11.16
N PRO A 29 12.76 -4.24 12.09
CA PRO A 29 13.31 -2.91 11.79
C PRO A 29 14.81 -2.91 11.43
N GLU A 30 15.54 -3.97 11.78
CA GLU A 30 16.97 -4.09 11.47
C GLU A 30 17.23 -4.55 10.03
N THR A 31 16.23 -5.14 9.35
CA THR A 31 16.40 -5.78 8.04
C THR A 31 15.31 -5.44 7.02
N GLN A 32 14.22 -4.84 7.45
CA GLN A 32 13.05 -4.53 6.63
C GLN A 32 12.60 -3.09 6.91
N TRP A 33 12.35 -2.34 5.85
CA TRP A 33 11.94 -0.94 5.92
C TRP A 33 10.69 -0.70 5.07
N PRO A 34 9.69 0.01 5.59
CA PRO A 34 8.53 0.40 4.81
C PRO A 34 8.97 1.44 3.78
N LEU A 35 8.82 1.11 2.50
CA LEU A 35 9.14 2.03 1.39
C LEU A 35 7.88 2.67 0.80
N TYR A 36 6.75 1.96 0.88
CA TYR A 36 5.56 2.31 0.14
C TYR A 36 4.31 1.68 0.72
N VAL A 37 3.21 2.44 0.73
CA VAL A 37 1.88 1.90 1.03
C VAL A 37 0.98 2.04 -0.19
N GLY A 38 0.42 0.93 -0.65
CA GLY A 38 -0.54 0.91 -1.76
C GLY A 38 -1.94 0.61 -1.25
N ALA A 39 -2.82 1.62 -1.23
CA ALA A 39 -4.23 1.38 -0.93
C ALA A 39 -4.92 0.83 -2.18
N VAL A 40 -5.51 -0.37 -2.08
CA VAL A 40 -6.20 -1.02 -3.21
C VAL A 40 -7.70 -0.90 -3.03
N GLY A 41 -8.37 -0.28 -4.01
CA GLY A 41 -9.82 -0.14 -4.05
C GLY A 41 -10.42 -0.69 -5.33
N LYS A 42 -11.66 -1.16 -5.28
CA LYS A 42 -12.43 -1.49 -6.50
C LYS A 42 -12.68 -0.19 -7.26
N ARG A 43 -12.55 -0.24 -8.58
CA ARG A 43 -12.97 0.87 -9.43
C ARG A 43 -14.50 0.84 -9.50
N ASP A 44 -15.16 1.64 -8.66
CA ASP A 44 -16.58 1.93 -8.89
C ASP A 44 -16.69 2.60 -10.26
N ARG A 45 -17.68 2.14 -11.03
CA ARG A 45 -17.88 2.37 -12.48
C ARG A 45 -17.32 3.71 -13.00
N ASP A 46 -16.69 3.62 -14.16
CA ASP A 46 -16.35 4.78 -14.99
C ASP A 46 -17.60 5.66 -15.19
N LEU A 47 -17.61 6.81 -14.52
CA LEU A 47 -18.47 7.96 -14.87
C LEU A 47 -17.88 8.65 -16.10
#